data_AF-A0A7S1IXH1-F1
#
_entry.id   AF-A0A7S1IXH1-F1
#
_cell.length_a   1.000
_cell.length_b   1.000
_cell.length_c   1.000
_cell.angle_alpha   90.00
_cell.angle_beta   90.00
_cell.angle_gamma   90.00
#
_symmetry.space_group_name_H-M   'P 1'
#
loop_
_entity.id
_entity.type
_entity.pdbx_description
1 polymer ?
#
loop_
_entity_poly.entity_id
_entity_poly.type
_entity_poly.pdbx_seq_one_letter_code
_entity_poly.pdbx_strand_id
1 'polypeptide(L)'
;NIGFVLSDGGSVFIITNEGGEHGAVKQELWKLNEKDTQTKLEMLFKKHMYKEAITLAKSQQFDAASIAEISKKYADRLYSEGKYDEAVDQYINTIPEGEPSYVVWKYLDAQRIQNLRRYLEALHRKKAANEDHTTLLLNCYTKLNDLAELDRFIHQPVVQYDAETAIKVCRQAGYYDKALYLALKHKDHNSYLKIQIEDLKQFADSLNYIKGLDIEDAEVYLQKYGKMLLGHLPEDTAETIISICTNWTPTANHSASRTRSSPDRFQECFVDAPVYLLRFLELVVGKGLSGDKAQPSIWNTLLELYLATDVLGDPKPEAELQAHRTAAMQILKDPRAQYDAPHVLLLCQKSAFYEGTAFLYEHRL
;
A
#
# COMPACT_ATOMS: atom_id res chain seq x y z
N ASN A 1 37.24 60.50 -30.01
CA ASN A 1 36.97 61.64 -29.11
C ASN A 1 35.47 61.82 -28.97
N ILE A 2 34.90 61.44 -27.81
CA ILE A 2 33.51 61.78 -27.49
C ILE A 2 33.50 63.28 -27.14
N GLY A 3 32.79 64.08 -27.92
CA GLY A 3 32.69 65.53 -27.71
C GLY A 3 31.56 65.87 -26.74
N PHE A 4 30.37 65.31 -26.95
CA PHE A 4 29.18 65.60 -26.15
C PHE A 4 28.28 64.38 -26.00
N VAL A 5 27.62 64.27 -24.85
CA VAL A 5 26.55 63.30 -24.58
C VAL A 5 25.28 64.08 -24.22
N LEU A 6 24.21 63.87 -24.97
CA LEU A 6 22.92 64.55 -24.79
C LEU A 6 21.84 63.52 -24.50
N SER A 7 20.86 63.85 -23.67
CA SER A 7 19.68 63.02 -23.43
C SER A 7 18.43 63.84 -23.71
N ASP A 8 17.60 63.35 -24.63
CA ASP A 8 16.31 63.95 -24.96
C ASP A 8 15.27 62.86 -25.26
N GLY A 9 14.06 63.02 -24.70
CA GLY A 9 12.94 62.10 -24.90
C GLY A 9 13.22 60.62 -24.61
N GLY A 10 14.13 60.30 -23.68
CA GLY A 10 14.51 58.91 -23.35
C GLY A 10 15.54 58.27 -24.30
N SER A 11 16.05 59.02 -25.28
CA SER A 11 17.17 58.59 -26.14
C SER A 11 18.47 59.26 -25.70
N VAL A 12 19.60 58.57 -25.87
CA VAL A 12 20.93 59.14 -25.62
C VAL A 12 21.61 59.40 -26.96
N PHE A 13 22.16 60.60 -27.13
CA PHE A 13 22.90 60.97 -28.33
C PHE A 13 24.36 61.19 -27.99
N ILE A 14 25.27 60.60 -28.75
CA ILE A 14 26.71 60.77 -28.62
C ILE A 14 27.22 61.48 -29.86
N ILE A 15 27.88 62.62 -29.66
CA ILE A 15 28.57 63.34 -30.74
C ILE A 15 30.05 63.00 -30.63
N THR A 16 30.59 62.35 -31.67
CA THR A 16 32.02 62.05 -31.77
C THR A 16 32.68 63.01 -32.75
N ASN A 17 33.81 63.59 -32.35
CA ASN A 17 34.62 64.44 -33.20
C ASN A 17 35.78 63.60 -33.75
N GLU A 18 35.81 63.38 -35.06
CA GLU A 18 36.99 62.84 -35.75
C GLU A 18 37.77 64.01 -36.39
N GLY A 19 39.09 64.01 -36.19
CA GLY A 19 39.96 64.98 -36.84
C GLY A 19 40.16 64.61 -38.30
N GLY A 20 39.66 65.42 -39.23
CA GLY A 20 39.93 65.27 -40.65
C GLY A 20 41.28 65.88 -41.05
N GLU A 21 41.86 65.38 -42.14
CA GLU A 21 43.00 66.04 -42.79
C GLU A 21 42.59 67.46 -43.23
N HIS A 22 43.48 68.44 -43.03
CA HIS A 22 43.28 69.89 -43.28
C HIS A 22 42.42 70.66 -42.26
N GLY A 23 42.25 70.16 -41.03
CA GLY A 23 41.66 70.94 -39.93
C GLY A 23 40.12 71.00 -39.94
N ALA A 24 39.48 70.23 -40.83
CA ALA A 24 38.04 70.02 -40.79
C ALA A 24 37.68 69.01 -39.68
N VAL A 25 36.85 69.41 -38.73
CA VAL A 25 36.32 68.50 -37.70
C VAL A 25 35.07 67.82 -38.26
N LYS A 26 35.14 66.49 -38.45
CA LYS A 26 33.96 65.70 -38.81
C LYS A 26 33.23 65.34 -37.52
N GLN A 27 31.98 65.80 -37.39
CA GLN A 27 31.13 65.45 -36.26
C GLN A 27 30.17 64.35 -36.69
N GLU A 28 30.20 63.21 -35.99
CA GLU A 28 29.24 62.13 -36.19
C GLU A 28 28.28 62.07 -35.00
N LEU A 29 26.97 62.05 -35.31
CA LEU A 29 25.91 61.95 -34.32
C LEU A 29 25.41 60.51 -34.25
N TRP A 30 25.60 59.87 -33.11
CA TRP A 30 25.12 58.53 -32.82
C TRP A 30 23.90 58.61 -31.91
N LYS A 31 22.77 58.05 -32.34
CA LYS A 31 21.60 57.88 -31.47
C LYS A 31 21.61 56.48 -30.86
N LEU A 32 21.78 56.41 -29.54
CA LEU A 32 21.56 55.20 -28.76
C LEU A 32 20.06 55.08 -28.47
N ASN A 33 19.43 54.12 -29.13
CA ASN A 33 18.07 53.72 -28.81
C ASN A 33 18.11 52.59 -27.78
N GLU A 34 17.39 52.77 -26.67
CA GLU A 34 17.18 51.69 -25.73
C GLU A 34 16.36 50.58 -26.40
N LYS A 35 16.89 49.36 -26.37
CA LYS A 35 16.17 48.20 -26.87
C LYS A 35 15.01 47.87 -25.94
N ASP A 36 13.94 47.35 -26.51
CA ASP A 36 12.81 46.83 -25.75
C ASP A 36 13.26 45.64 -24.86
N THR A 37 12.49 45.38 -23.80
CA THR A 37 12.81 44.37 -22.79
C THR A 37 12.88 42.96 -23.39
N GLN A 38 12.07 42.64 -24.39
CA GLN A 38 12.07 41.32 -25.04
C GLN A 38 13.39 41.10 -25.80
N THR A 39 13.81 42.07 -26.60
CA THR A 39 15.09 42.02 -27.32
C THR A 39 16.27 41.94 -26.35
N LYS A 40 16.23 42.65 -25.22
CA LYS A 40 17.26 42.55 -24.16
C LYS A 40 17.34 41.14 -23.58
N LEU A 41 16.19 40.53 -23.25
CA LEU A 41 16.12 39.17 -22.73
C LEU A 41 16.68 38.16 -23.74
N GLU A 42 16.31 38.26 -25.01
CA GLU A 42 16.85 37.40 -26.07
C GLU A 42 18.37 37.52 -26.21
N MET A 43 18.90 38.74 -26.13
CA MET A 43 20.35 38.96 -26.12
C MET A 43 21.03 38.33 -24.91
N LEU A 44 20.42 38.41 -23.73
CA LEU A 44 20.93 37.78 -22.51
C LEU A 44 20.88 36.25 -22.60
N PHE A 45 19.81 35.67 -23.18
CA PHE A 45 19.72 34.23 -23.41
C PHE A 45 20.80 33.73 -24.37
N LYS A 46 21.06 34.46 -25.47
CA LYS A 46 22.14 34.14 -26.41
C LYS A 46 23.54 34.21 -25.77
N LYS A 47 23.73 35.09 -24.78
CA LYS A 47 24.98 35.24 -24.02
C LYS A 47 25.05 34.35 -22.78
N HIS A 48 24.04 33.51 -22.53
CA HIS A 48 23.91 32.68 -21.32
C HIS A 48 23.89 33.45 -19.99
N MET A 49 23.52 34.74 -20.02
CA MET A 49 23.42 35.62 -18.85
C MET A 49 22.03 35.52 -18.21
N TYR A 50 21.69 34.33 -17.73
CA TYR A 50 20.35 34.03 -17.23
C TYR A 50 20.04 34.66 -15.86
N LYS A 51 21.05 34.83 -14.99
CA LYS A 51 20.86 35.48 -13.68
C LYS A 51 20.48 36.95 -13.85
N GLU A 52 21.13 37.61 -14.80
CA GLU A 52 20.86 38.98 -15.23
C GLU A 52 19.48 39.06 -15.89
N ALA A 53 19.11 38.08 -16.72
CA ALA A 53 17.78 38.02 -17.33
C ALA A 53 16.65 37.89 -16.29
N ILE A 54 16.82 37.05 -15.26
CA ILE A 54 15.87 36.91 -14.15
C ILE A 54 15.77 38.23 -13.36
N THR A 55 16.91 38.87 -13.08
CA THR A 55 16.95 40.14 -12.35
C THR A 55 16.26 41.25 -13.13
N LEU A 56 16.50 41.31 -14.45
CA LEU A 56 15.82 42.23 -15.35
C LEU A 56 14.31 41.98 -15.36
N ALA A 57 13.87 40.74 -15.53
CA ALA A 57 12.45 40.38 -15.52
C ALA A 57 11.75 40.77 -14.20
N LYS A 58 12.42 40.53 -13.05
CA LYS A 58 11.92 40.96 -11.73
C LYS A 58 11.84 42.49 -11.60
N SER A 59 12.85 43.22 -12.07
CA SER A 59 12.87 44.69 -12.02
C SER A 59 11.76 45.32 -12.87
N GLN A 60 11.40 44.65 -13.96
CA GLN A 60 10.34 45.07 -14.89
C GLN A 60 8.95 44.51 -14.49
N GLN A 61 8.83 43.93 -13.30
CA GLN A 61 7.58 43.39 -12.74
C GLN A 61 6.86 42.38 -13.65
N PHE A 62 7.63 41.51 -14.32
CA PHE A 62 7.04 40.39 -15.06
C PHE A 62 6.26 39.50 -14.08
N ASP A 63 5.22 38.84 -14.60
CA ASP A 63 4.43 37.90 -13.82
C ASP A 63 5.25 36.67 -13.41
N ALA A 64 4.77 35.95 -12.39
CA ALA A 64 5.48 34.81 -11.83
C ALA A 64 5.68 33.68 -12.85
N ALA A 65 4.74 33.47 -13.78
CA ALA A 65 4.85 32.43 -14.81
C ALA A 65 5.93 32.78 -15.84
N SER A 66 6.00 34.03 -16.27
CA SER A 66 7.10 34.51 -17.13
C SER A 66 8.47 34.35 -16.47
N ILE A 67 8.59 34.66 -15.17
CA ILE A 67 9.85 34.48 -14.42
C ILE A 67 10.18 32.99 -14.27
N ALA A 68 9.18 32.14 -14.07
CA ALA A 68 9.34 30.69 -14.00
C ALA A 68 9.84 30.12 -15.33
N GLU A 69 9.33 30.60 -16.47
CA GLU A 69 9.78 30.16 -17.80
C GLU A 69 11.23 30.56 -18.08
N ILE A 70 11.65 31.76 -17.67
CA ILE A 70 13.06 32.18 -17.74
C ILE A 70 13.94 31.28 -16.87
N SER A 71 13.48 30.97 -15.65
CA SER A 71 14.19 30.10 -14.71
C SER A 71 14.27 28.66 -15.21
N LYS A 72 13.23 28.16 -15.89
CA LYS A 72 13.22 26.85 -16.57
C LYS A 72 14.27 26.80 -17.69
N LYS A 73 14.35 27.84 -18.54
CA LYS A 73 15.38 27.92 -19.59
C LYS A 73 16.79 27.94 -19.01
N TYR A 74 16.98 28.59 -17.87
CA TYR A 74 18.26 28.58 -17.16
C TYR A 74 18.59 27.17 -16.62
N ALA A 75 17.63 26.52 -15.99
CA ALA A 75 17.76 25.16 -15.48
C ALA A 75 18.07 24.15 -16.60
N ASP A 76 17.40 24.26 -17.76
CA ASP A 76 17.63 23.41 -18.93
C ASP A 76 19.06 23.52 -19.47
N ARG A 77 19.62 24.74 -19.46
CA ARG A 77 21.01 24.97 -19.86
C ARG A 77 21.98 24.35 -18.86
N LEU A 78 21.77 24.54 -17.57
CA LEU A 78 22.62 23.93 -16.53
C LEU A 78 22.56 22.40 -16.58
N TYR A 79 21.37 21.85 -16.85
CA TYR A 79 21.17 20.42 -17.03
C TYR A 79 21.99 19.87 -18.21
N SER A 80 22.00 20.58 -19.35
CA SER A 80 22.80 20.16 -20.52
C SER A 80 24.31 20.31 -20.32
N GLU A 81 24.75 21.15 -19.38
CA GLU A 81 26.15 21.23 -18.93
C GLU A 81 26.56 20.13 -17.96
N GLY A 82 25.62 19.29 -17.51
CA GLY A 82 25.88 18.28 -16.49
C GLY A 82 25.90 18.81 -15.05
N LYS A 83 25.51 20.08 -14.83
CA LYS A 83 25.41 20.71 -13.50
C LYS A 83 24.03 20.44 -12.89
N TYR A 84 23.76 19.18 -12.60
CA TYR A 84 22.43 18.73 -12.17
C TYR A 84 21.96 19.34 -10.85
N ASP A 85 22.87 19.52 -9.89
CA ASP A 85 22.52 20.05 -8.57
C ASP A 85 22.13 21.54 -8.65
N GLU A 86 22.86 22.32 -9.44
CA GLU A 86 22.52 23.72 -9.70
C GLU A 86 21.23 23.82 -10.54
N ALA A 87 21.05 22.92 -11.51
CA ALA A 87 19.86 22.88 -12.35
C ALA A 87 18.60 22.59 -11.51
N VAL A 88 18.65 21.65 -10.56
CA VAL A 88 17.49 21.37 -9.71
C VAL A 88 17.12 22.54 -8.81
N ASP A 89 18.09 23.29 -8.30
CA ASP A 89 17.83 24.51 -7.53
C ASP A 89 17.10 25.57 -8.37
N GLN A 90 17.39 25.66 -9.66
CA GLN A 90 16.65 26.54 -10.57
C GLN A 90 15.25 26.00 -10.90
N TYR A 91 15.07 24.69 -11.05
CA TYR A 91 13.72 24.12 -11.19
C TYR A 91 12.88 24.32 -9.93
N ILE A 92 13.45 24.25 -8.73
CA ILE A 92 12.72 24.51 -7.48
C ILE A 92 12.16 25.94 -7.46
N ASN A 93 12.85 26.89 -8.08
CA ASN A 93 12.40 28.28 -8.19
C ASN A 93 11.19 28.46 -9.12
N THR A 94 10.88 27.50 -10.00
CA THR A 94 9.71 27.59 -10.89
C THR A 94 8.41 27.21 -10.21
N ILE A 95 8.45 26.50 -9.06
CA ILE A 95 7.26 26.09 -8.32
C ILE A 95 6.59 27.32 -7.66
N PRO A 96 5.25 27.52 -7.81
CA PRO A 96 4.25 26.57 -8.31
C PRO A 96 3.89 26.69 -9.81
N GLU A 97 4.36 27.72 -10.51
CA GLU A 97 3.94 28.03 -11.89
C GLU A 97 4.52 27.08 -12.95
N GLY A 98 5.63 26.40 -12.63
CA GLY A 98 6.28 25.44 -13.51
C GLY A 98 5.58 24.08 -13.55
N GLU A 99 5.84 23.30 -14.60
CA GLU A 99 5.29 21.96 -14.78
C GLU A 99 6.13 20.89 -14.03
N PRO A 100 5.63 20.29 -12.93
CA PRO A 100 6.42 19.35 -12.14
C PRO A 100 6.72 18.05 -12.88
N SER A 101 5.78 17.56 -13.70
CA SER A 101 5.93 16.34 -14.49
C SER A 101 7.15 16.39 -15.43
N TYR A 102 7.41 17.55 -16.03
CA TYR A 102 8.59 17.76 -16.88
C TYR A 102 9.90 17.56 -16.11
N VAL A 103 10.00 18.15 -14.92
CA VAL A 103 11.20 18.05 -14.08
C VAL A 103 11.35 16.62 -13.54
N VAL A 104 10.27 16.01 -13.08
CA VAL A 104 10.26 14.62 -12.60
C VAL A 104 10.76 13.66 -13.68
N TRP A 105 10.24 13.78 -14.91
CA TRP A 105 10.68 12.96 -16.05
C TRP A 105 12.19 13.11 -16.31
N LYS A 106 12.73 14.32 -16.17
CA LYS A 106 14.15 14.61 -16.40
C LYS A 106 15.07 13.95 -15.37
N TYR A 107 14.63 13.85 -14.12
CA TYR A 107 15.43 13.33 -13.00
C TYR A 107 15.09 11.89 -12.57
N LEU A 108 14.28 11.17 -13.36
CA LEU A 108 13.84 9.81 -13.02
C LEU A 108 14.96 8.75 -13.06
N ASP A 109 16.11 9.08 -13.63
CA ASP A 109 17.30 8.21 -13.65
C ASP A 109 17.80 7.89 -12.22
N ALA A 110 18.14 6.62 -11.98
CA ALA A 110 18.64 6.14 -10.69
C ALA A 110 19.89 6.88 -10.20
N GLN A 111 20.76 7.38 -11.10
CA GLN A 111 21.94 8.17 -10.73
C GLN A 111 21.60 9.57 -10.20
N ARG A 112 20.36 10.02 -10.38
CA ARG A 112 19.91 11.38 -10.05
C ARG A 112 18.79 11.42 -9.02
N ILE A 113 18.56 10.30 -8.34
CA ILE A 113 17.53 10.15 -7.31
C ILE A 113 17.63 11.19 -6.17
N GLN A 114 18.84 11.64 -5.82
CA GLN A 114 19.03 12.72 -4.82
C GLN A 114 18.48 14.07 -5.30
N ASN A 115 18.67 14.40 -6.58
CA ASN A 115 18.14 15.62 -7.17
C ASN A 115 16.62 15.55 -7.32
N LEU A 116 16.09 14.40 -7.76
CA LEU A 116 14.66 14.16 -7.80
C LEU A 116 14.03 14.32 -6.41
N ARG A 117 14.64 13.74 -5.38
CA ARG A 117 14.21 13.89 -3.97
C ARG A 117 14.13 15.35 -3.56
N ARG A 118 15.19 16.14 -3.77
CA ARG A 118 15.23 17.58 -3.43
C ARG A 118 14.10 18.36 -4.10
N TYR A 119 13.84 18.08 -5.38
CA TYR A 119 12.76 18.71 -6.12
C TYR A 119 11.38 18.37 -5.53
N LEU A 120 11.11 17.09 -5.29
CA LEU A 120 9.84 16.62 -4.73
C LEU A 120 9.61 17.12 -3.29
N GLU A 121 10.65 17.17 -2.45
CA GLU A 121 10.58 17.78 -1.12
C GLU A 121 10.18 19.26 -1.20
N ALA A 122 10.77 20.01 -2.13
CA ALA A 122 10.44 21.42 -2.32
C ALA A 122 9.00 21.60 -2.82
N LEU A 123 8.53 20.70 -3.68
CA LEU A 123 7.16 20.66 -4.16
C LEU A 123 6.15 20.47 -3.01
N HIS A 124 6.46 19.58 -2.06
CA HIS A 124 5.68 19.40 -0.84
C HIS A 124 5.71 20.63 0.07
N ARG A 125 6.88 21.23 0.31
CA ARG A 125 7.02 22.44 1.15
C ARG A 125 6.18 23.61 0.60
N LYS A 126 6.06 23.71 -0.72
CA LYS A 126 5.26 24.73 -1.41
C LYS A 126 3.79 24.32 -1.62
N LYS A 127 3.36 23.16 -1.11
CA LYS A 127 1.99 22.61 -1.24
C LYS A 127 1.51 22.48 -2.69
N ALA A 128 2.43 22.23 -3.62
CA ALA A 128 2.15 22.02 -5.05
C ALA A 128 2.27 20.54 -5.46
N ALA A 129 2.50 19.64 -4.50
CA ALA A 129 2.60 18.21 -4.75
C ALA A 129 1.21 17.55 -4.84
N ASN A 130 1.11 16.53 -5.67
CA ASN A 130 -0.06 15.66 -5.78
C ASN A 130 0.29 14.27 -5.21
N GLU A 131 -0.66 13.34 -5.25
CA GLU A 131 -0.47 11.98 -4.75
C GLU A 131 0.68 11.24 -5.44
N ASP A 132 0.79 11.31 -6.77
CA ASP A 132 1.86 10.67 -7.55
C ASP A 132 3.26 11.18 -7.15
N HIS A 133 3.41 12.49 -6.98
CA HIS A 133 4.65 13.12 -6.52
C HIS A 133 5.03 12.63 -5.11
N THR A 134 4.02 12.45 -4.26
CA THR A 134 4.18 11.98 -2.88
C THR A 134 4.66 10.52 -2.86
N THR A 135 4.04 9.66 -3.66
CA THR A 135 4.42 8.26 -3.84
C THR A 135 5.83 8.14 -4.42
N LEU A 136 6.19 8.97 -5.40
CA LEU A 136 7.53 8.99 -5.96
C LEU A 136 8.58 9.46 -4.95
N LEU A 137 8.26 10.43 -4.09
CA LEU A 137 9.15 10.88 -3.02
C LEU A 137 9.40 9.76 -2.00
N LEU A 138 8.36 9.00 -1.65
CA LEU A 138 8.50 7.82 -0.78
C LEU A 138 9.41 6.75 -1.41
N ASN A 139 9.25 6.50 -2.71
CA ASN A 139 10.16 5.64 -3.48
C ASN A 139 11.60 6.15 -3.44
N CYS A 140 11.80 7.47 -3.47
CA CYS A 140 13.13 8.06 -3.35
C CYS A 140 13.74 7.79 -1.96
N TYR A 141 13.00 8.03 -0.87
CA TYR A 141 13.51 7.79 0.48
C TYR A 141 13.90 6.33 0.72
N THR A 142 13.06 5.40 0.28
CA THR A 142 13.32 3.96 0.45
C THR A 142 14.57 3.51 -0.31
N LYS A 143 14.73 3.94 -1.56
CA LYS A 143 15.92 3.64 -2.38
C LYS A 143 17.21 4.30 -1.85
N LEU A 144 17.09 5.46 -1.21
CA LEU A 144 18.22 6.18 -0.63
C LEU A 144 18.58 5.71 0.79
N ASN A 145 17.81 4.79 1.38
CA ASN A 145 17.94 4.36 2.77
C ASN A 145 17.89 5.53 3.77
N ASP A 146 17.11 6.57 3.46
CA ASP A 146 16.93 7.74 4.33
C ASP A 146 15.75 7.50 5.29
N LEU A 147 16.01 6.67 6.30
CA LEU A 147 14.99 6.22 7.27
C LEU A 147 14.43 7.35 8.13
N ALA A 148 15.25 8.34 8.47
CA ALA A 148 14.85 9.44 9.33
C ALA A 148 13.85 10.36 8.64
N GLU A 149 14.12 10.74 7.38
CA GLU A 149 13.17 11.54 6.61
C GLU A 149 11.93 10.74 6.23
N LEU A 150 12.06 9.44 5.94
CA LEU A 150 10.92 8.56 5.72
C LEU A 150 10.00 8.53 6.95
N ASP A 151 10.54 8.33 8.15
CA ASP A 151 9.75 8.33 9.40
C ASP A 151 9.07 9.66 9.63
N ARG A 152 9.81 10.76 9.47
CA ARG A 152 9.24 12.10 9.60
C ARG A 152 8.11 12.33 8.59
N PHE A 153 8.22 11.75 7.40
CA PHE A 153 7.24 11.90 6.33
C PHE A 153 5.96 11.12 6.61
N ILE A 154 6.05 9.83 6.96
CA ILE A 154 4.86 8.98 7.19
C ILE A 154 4.01 9.42 8.39
N HIS A 155 4.64 10.04 9.40
CA HIS A 155 3.97 10.54 10.60
C HIS A 155 3.28 11.91 10.39
N GLN A 156 3.53 12.61 9.29
CA GLN A 156 2.85 13.88 9.01
C GLN A 156 1.37 13.63 8.67
N PRO A 157 0.42 14.33 9.35
CA PRO A 157 -1.02 14.09 9.16
C PRO A 157 -1.57 14.73 7.87
N VAL A 158 -0.83 15.65 7.25
CA VAL A 158 -1.31 16.47 6.12
C VAL A 158 -0.98 15.86 4.76
N VAL A 159 -0.15 14.82 4.72
CA VAL A 159 0.36 14.26 3.47
C VAL A 159 -0.62 13.23 2.93
N GLN A 160 -1.20 13.49 1.76
CA GLN A 160 -1.99 12.53 0.99
C GLN A 160 -1.06 11.77 0.05
N TYR A 161 -0.95 10.45 0.24
CA TYR A 161 -0.25 9.53 -0.65
C TYR A 161 -1.11 8.29 -0.88
N ASP A 162 -0.79 7.57 -1.93
CA ASP A 162 -1.31 6.23 -2.17
C ASP A 162 -0.76 5.29 -1.08
N ALA A 163 -1.64 4.93 -0.14
CA ALA A 163 -1.31 4.06 0.98
C ALA A 163 -0.87 2.68 0.52
N GLU A 164 -1.49 2.12 -0.53
CA GLU A 164 -1.20 0.78 -1.03
C GLU A 164 0.22 0.74 -1.60
N THR A 165 0.56 1.69 -2.47
CA THR A 165 1.92 1.79 -3.01
C THR A 165 2.92 2.07 -1.89
N ALA A 166 2.58 2.93 -0.92
CA ALA A 166 3.48 3.24 0.19
C ALA A 166 3.84 2.00 1.03
N ILE A 167 2.84 1.19 1.37
CA ILE A 167 3.03 -0.07 2.11
C ILE A 167 3.86 -1.04 1.27
N LYS A 168 3.54 -1.21 -0.01
CA LYS A 168 4.25 -2.11 -0.93
C LYS A 168 5.73 -1.76 -1.05
N VAL A 169 6.05 -0.48 -1.18
CA VAL A 169 7.42 0.02 -1.33
C VAL A 169 8.21 -0.18 -0.05
N CYS A 170 7.62 0.13 1.11
CA CYS A 170 8.26 -0.12 2.41
C CYS A 170 8.52 -1.62 2.61
N ARG A 171 7.56 -2.48 2.26
CA ARG A 171 7.71 -3.94 2.30
C ARG A 171 8.82 -4.43 1.39
N GLN A 172 8.87 -3.97 0.14
CA GLN A 172 9.91 -4.37 -0.83
C GLN A 172 11.32 -3.93 -0.41
N ALA A 173 11.43 -2.80 0.27
CA ALA A 173 12.68 -2.32 0.83
C ALA A 173 13.08 -3.01 2.15
N GLY A 174 12.24 -3.90 2.69
CA GLY A 174 12.48 -4.61 3.96
C GLY A 174 12.15 -3.81 5.22
N TYR A 175 11.51 -2.64 5.09
CA TYR A 175 11.11 -1.81 6.23
C TYR A 175 9.73 -2.23 6.77
N TYR A 176 9.66 -3.45 7.31
CA TYR A 176 8.39 -4.05 7.74
C TYR A 176 7.69 -3.23 8.83
N ASP A 177 8.41 -2.71 9.83
CA ASP A 177 7.82 -1.90 10.92
C ASP A 177 7.06 -0.67 10.38
N LYS A 178 7.64 0.00 9.37
CA LYS A 178 7.03 1.17 8.74
C LYS A 178 5.83 0.78 7.87
N ALA A 179 5.95 -0.34 7.15
CA ALA A 179 4.86 -0.89 6.35
C ALA A 179 3.66 -1.28 7.23
N LEU A 180 3.90 -1.91 8.39
CA LEU A 180 2.88 -2.24 9.38
C LEU A 180 2.23 -0.98 9.95
N TYR A 181 3.03 0.03 10.31
CA TYR A 181 2.50 1.32 10.78
C TYR A 181 1.56 1.96 9.75
N LEU A 182 1.97 1.98 8.48
CA LEU A 182 1.16 2.52 7.38
C LEU A 182 -0.14 1.71 7.19
N ALA A 183 -0.06 0.38 7.20
CA ALA A 183 -1.21 -0.49 7.07
C ALA A 183 -2.22 -0.28 8.20
N LEU A 184 -1.76 -0.17 9.45
CA LEU A 184 -2.62 0.14 10.61
C LEU A 184 -3.26 1.52 10.50
N LYS A 185 -2.48 2.54 10.11
CA LYS A 185 -2.96 3.93 9.98
C LYS A 185 -4.08 4.05 8.93
N HIS A 186 -3.98 3.31 7.83
CA HIS A 186 -4.95 3.33 6.73
C HIS A 186 -6.02 2.23 6.82
N LYS A 187 -6.02 1.42 7.89
CA LYS A 187 -6.92 0.28 8.09
C LYS A 187 -6.85 -0.76 6.95
N ASP A 188 -5.68 -0.92 6.33
CA ASP A 188 -5.44 -1.98 5.34
C ASP A 188 -5.09 -3.28 6.06
N HIS A 189 -6.12 -4.00 6.48
CA HIS A 189 -6.02 -5.29 7.17
C HIS A 189 -5.32 -6.35 6.31
N ASN A 190 -5.49 -6.30 4.98
CA ASN A 190 -4.94 -7.29 4.06
C ASN A 190 -3.43 -7.19 4.02
N SER A 191 -2.90 -5.98 3.80
CA SER A 191 -1.46 -5.76 3.76
C SER A 191 -0.82 -6.02 5.12
N TYR A 192 -1.46 -5.61 6.22
CA TYR A 192 -0.96 -5.87 7.57
C TYR A 192 -0.77 -7.37 7.82
N LEU A 193 -1.83 -8.17 7.63
CA LEU A 193 -1.79 -9.62 7.86
C LEU A 193 -0.84 -10.32 6.89
N LYS A 194 -0.79 -9.86 5.63
CA LYS A 194 0.13 -10.41 4.64
C LYS A 194 1.59 -10.22 5.06
N ILE A 195 1.96 -9.05 5.57
CA ILE A 195 3.32 -8.77 6.06
C ILE A 195 3.62 -9.62 7.30
N GLN A 196 2.70 -9.63 8.26
CA GLN A 196 2.88 -10.32 9.54
C GLN A 196 3.03 -11.85 9.36
N ILE A 197 2.26 -12.44 8.44
CA ILE A 197 2.23 -13.89 8.20
C ILE A 197 3.33 -14.32 7.22
N GLU A 198 3.44 -13.68 6.05
CA GLU A 198 4.34 -14.16 4.97
C GLU A 198 5.79 -13.72 5.18
N ASP A 199 6.02 -12.48 5.63
CA ASP A 199 7.38 -11.94 5.74
C ASP A 199 7.94 -12.14 7.15
N LEU A 200 7.19 -11.73 8.19
CA LEU A 200 7.67 -11.73 9.57
C LEU A 200 7.42 -13.06 10.30
N LYS A 201 6.51 -13.90 9.79
CA LYS A 201 6.08 -15.17 10.40
C LYS A 201 5.62 -15.05 11.85
N GLN A 202 5.04 -13.90 12.21
CA GLN A 202 4.53 -13.62 13.55
C GLN A 202 3.07 -14.07 13.67
N PHE A 203 2.85 -15.38 13.60
CA PHE A 203 1.52 -15.99 13.56
C PHE A 203 0.63 -15.62 14.76
N ALA A 204 1.22 -15.51 15.96
CA ALA A 204 0.49 -15.18 17.18
C ALA A 204 -0.08 -13.76 17.13
N ASP A 205 0.73 -12.79 16.71
CA ASP A 205 0.29 -11.41 16.55
C ASP A 205 -0.74 -11.26 15.43
N SER A 206 -0.58 -12.00 14.33
CA SER A 206 -1.57 -12.03 13.25
C SER A 206 -2.92 -12.55 13.74
N LEU A 207 -2.93 -13.64 14.52
CA LEU A 207 -4.16 -14.21 15.06
C LEU A 207 -4.81 -13.28 16.09
N ASN A 208 -4.02 -12.63 16.94
CA ASN A 208 -4.51 -11.62 17.89
C ASN A 208 -5.10 -10.40 17.16
N TYR A 209 -4.50 -9.99 16.05
CA TYR A 209 -5.05 -8.93 15.22
C TYR A 209 -6.40 -9.31 14.63
N ILE A 210 -6.52 -10.52 14.08
CA ILE A 210 -7.80 -11.06 13.54
C ILE A 210 -8.89 -11.08 14.62
N LYS A 211 -8.55 -11.49 15.87
CA LYS A 211 -9.47 -11.44 17.02
C LYS A 211 -9.98 -10.04 17.38
N GLY A 212 -9.31 -8.98 16.90
CA GLY A 212 -9.71 -7.59 17.07
C GLY A 212 -10.61 -7.04 15.96
N LEU A 213 -10.70 -7.74 14.82
CA LEU A 213 -11.49 -7.32 13.67
C LEU A 213 -12.99 -7.59 13.86
N ASP A 214 -13.79 -6.94 13.04
CA ASP A 214 -15.21 -7.29 12.94
C ASP A 214 -15.38 -8.70 12.33
N ILE A 215 -16.59 -9.22 12.41
CA ILE A 215 -16.86 -10.59 11.97
C ILE A 215 -16.66 -10.77 10.46
N GLU A 216 -16.95 -9.74 9.66
CA GLU A 216 -16.89 -9.81 8.20
C GLU A 216 -15.43 -9.95 7.74
N ASP A 217 -14.55 -9.08 8.26
CA ASP A 217 -13.13 -9.14 7.98
C ASP A 217 -12.48 -10.39 8.59
N ALA A 218 -12.81 -10.71 9.85
CA ALA A 218 -12.25 -11.89 10.51
C ALA A 218 -12.60 -13.18 9.76
N GLU A 219 -13.83 -13.32 9.26
CA GLU A 219 -14.25 -14.48 8.45
C GLU A 219 -13.37 -14.62 7.19
N VAL A 220 -13.18 -13.53 6.44
CA VAL A 220 -12.38 -13.53 5.21
C VAL A 220 -10.92 -13.91 5.50
N TYR A 221 -10.31 -13.33 6.53
CA TYR A 221 -8.91 -13.59 6.84
C TYR A 221 -8.67 -14.97 7.48
N LEU A 222 -9.62 -15.48 8.26
CA LEU A 222 -9.57 -16.86 8.75
C LEU A 222 -9.73 -17.87 7.61
N GLN A 223 -10.59 -17.63 6.62
CA GLN A 223 -10.66 -18.49 5.43
C GLN A 223 -9.35 -18.49 4.64
N LYS A 224 -8.75 -17.30 4.47
CA LYS A 224 -7.52 -17.14 3.68
C LYS A 224 -6.27 -17.70 4.36
N TYR A 225 -6.10 -17.45 5.66
CA TYR A 225 -4.88 -17.77 6.40
C TYR A 225 -5.06 -18.89 7.42
N GLY A 226 -6.29 -19.36 7.68
CA GLY A 226 -6.62 -20.32 8.73
C GLY A 226 -5.87 -21.64 8.60
N LYS A 227 -5.70 -22.16 7.38
CA LYS A 227 -4.88 -23.35 7.13
C LYS A 227 -3.43 -23.17 7.61
N MET A 228 -2.82 -22.04 7.26
CA MET A 228 -1.43 -21.74 7.64
C MET A 228 -1.30 -21.50 9.15
N LEU A 229 -2.26 -20.78 9.74
CA LEU A 229 -2.30 -20.51 11.17
C LEU A 229 -2.52 -21.80 11.97
N LEU A 230 -3.36 -22.73 11.51
CA LEU A 230 -3.53 -24.05 12.13
C LEU A 230 -2.24 -24.89 12.11
N GLY A 231 -1.43 -24.78 11.06
CA GLY A 231 -0.15 -25.47 10.98
C GLY A 231 0.88 -25.01 12.03
N HIS A 232 0.76 -23.79 12.54
CA HIS A 232 1.70 -23.22 13.51
C HIS A 232 1.12 -23.05 14.93
N LEU A 233 -0.17 -22.71 15.03
CA LEU A 233 -0.91 -22.42 16.25
C LEU A 233 -2.26 -23.15 16.23
N PRO A 234 -2.27 -24.49 16.26
CA PRO A 234 -3.49 -25.26 16.00
C PRO A 234 -4.57 -25.03 17.06
N GLU A 235 -4.21 -25.01 18.34
CA GLU A 235 -5.15 -24.82 19.45
C GLU A 235 -5.79 -23.43 19.41
N ASP A 236 -4.97 -22.38 19.39
CA ASP A 236 -5.44 -20.99 19.39
C ASP A 236 -6.27 -20.66 18.14
N THR A 237 -5.85 -21.16 16.98
CA THR A 237 -6.56 -20.92 15.72
C THR A 237 -7.90 -21.65 15.70
N ALA A 238 -7.94 -22.91 16.13
CA ALA A 238 -9.19 -23.66 16.25
C ALA A 238 -10.17 -22.97 17.20
N GLU A 239 -9.71 -22.52 18.36
CA GLU A 239 -10.54 -21.78 19.32
C GLU A 239 -11.07 -20.46 18.75
N THR A 240 -10.27 -19.77 17.93
CA THR A 240 -10.70 -18.55 17.23
C THR A 240 -11.79 -18.84 16.20
N ILE A 241 -11.65 -19.91 15.41
CA ILE A 241 -12.66 -20.36 14.45
C ILE A 241 -13.95 -20.82 15.19
N ILE A 242 -13.83 -21.46 16.35
CA ILE A 242 -15.00 -21.79 17.18
C ILE A 242 -15.66 -20.50 17.70
N SER A 243 -14.87 -19.52 18.11
CA SER A 243 -15.37 -18.25 18.61
C SER A 243 -16.19 -17.51 17.56
N ILE A 244 -15.71 -17.45 16.31
CA ILE A 244 -16.41 -16.73 15.22
C ILE A 244 -17.76 -17.38 14.86
N CYS A 245 -17.88 -18.70 15.01
CA CYS A 245 -19.13 -19.43 14.80
C CYS A 245 -20.10 -19.37 15.99
N THR A 246 -19.62 -19.05 17.20
CA THR A 246 -20.42 -19.13 18.45
C THR A 246 -20.84 -17.75 18.94
N ASN A 247 -19.91 -17.04 19.55
CA ASN A 247 -20.11 -15.75 20.20
C ASN A 247 -18.86 -14.92 19.90
N TRP A 248 -18.77 -14.41 18.67
CA TRP A 248 -17.69 -13.50 18.30
C TRP A 248 -17.83 -12.20 19.06
N THR A 249 -16.83 -11.86 19.85
CA THR A 249 -16.71 -10.55 20.48
C THR A 249 -15.36 -9.99 20.06
N PRO A 250 -15.32 -9.06 19.10
CA PRO A 250 -14.08 -8.38 18.75
C PRO A 250 -13.45 -7.83 20.02
N THR A 251 -12.19 -8.16 20.25
CA THR A 251 -11.46 -7.70 21.46
C THR A 251 -11.45 -6.16 21.60
N ALA A 252 -11.66 -5.43 20.50
CA ALA A 252 -11.62 -3.98 20.46
C ALA A 252 -12.98 -3.26 20.61
N ASN A 253 -14.14 -3.93 20.51
CA ASN A 253 -15.45 -3.26 20.52
C ASN A 253 -16.54 -4.08 21.24
N HIS A 254 -17.14 -3.49 22.28
CA HIS A 254 -18.16 -4.09 23.16
C HIS A 254 -19.57 -4.22 22.55
N SER A 255 -19.77 -3.99 21.25
CA SER A 255 -21.07 -4.24 20.61
C SER A 255 -21.12 -5.69 20.13
N ALA A 256 -21.73 -6.57 20.93
CA ALA A 256 -22.00 -7.94 20.52
C ALA A 256 -22.92 -7.95 19.30
N SER A 257 -22.34 -8.08 18.10
CA SER A 257 -23.09 -8.45 16.92
C SER A 257 -23.55 -9.89 17.09
N ARG A 258 -24.86 -10.15 16.90
CA ARG A 258 -25.41 -11.52 16.93
C ARG A 258 -25.15 -12.28 15.63
N THR A 259 -24.49 -11.65 14.66
CA THR A 259 -24.10 -12.29 13.41
C THR A 259 -23.04 -13.35 13.71
N ARG A 260 -23.17 -14.54 13.11
CA ARG A 260 -22.28 -15.68 13.29
C ARG A 260 -21.85 -16.18 11.93
N SER A 261 -20.60 -16.58 11.80
CA SER A 261 -20.09 -17.23 10.60
C SER A 261 -20.53 -18.68 10.55
N SER A 262 -20.84 -19.17 9.34
CA SER A 262 -21.28 -20.55 9.16
C SER A 262 -20.08 -21.52 9.25
N PRO A 263 -20.15 -22.59 10.06
CA PRO A 263 -19.03 -23.51 10.28
C PRO A 263 -18.47 -24.20 9.02
N ASP A 264 -19.30 -24.43 8.01
CA ASP A 264 -18.92 -25.05 6.73
C ASP A 264 -17.81 -24.28 6.01
N ARG A 265 -17.77 -22.96 6.18
CA ARG A 265 -16.79 -22.09 5.52
C ARG A 265 -15.35 -22.33 5.99
N PHE A 266 -15.17 -23.03 7.09
CA PHE A 266 -13.86 -23.29 7.68
C PHE A 266 -13.41 -24.74 7.58
N GLN A 267 -14.22 -25.66 7.03
CA GLN A 267 -13.83 -27.08 6.93
C GLN A 267 -12.51 -27.26 6.18
N GLU A 268 -12.30 -26.51 5.10
CA GLU A 268 -11.06 -26.54 4.31
C GLU A 268 -9.81 -26.06 5.07
N CYS A 269 -9.98 -25.28 6.15
CA CYS A 269 -8.86 -24.85 6.98
C CYS A 269 -8.21 -26.03 7.71
N PHE A 270 -8.98 -27.08 8.03
CA PHE A 270 -8.52 -28.20 8.85
C PHE A 270 -8.09 -29.44 8.05
N VAL A 271 -7.89 -29.32 6.73
CA VAL A 271 -7.52 -30.47 5.85
C VAL A 271 -6.33 -31.27 6.39
N ASP A 272 -5.34 -30.58 6.96
CA ASP A 272 -4.11 -31.19 7.51
C ASP A 272 -4.17 -31.35 9.05
N ALA A 273 -5.34 -31.14 9.66
CA ALA A 273 -5.53 -31.07 11.11
C ALA A 273 -6.84 -31.79 11.56
N PRO A 274 -7.01 -33.09 11.28
CA PRO A 274 -8.29 -33.79 11.47
C PRO A 274 -8.73 -33.92 12.93
N VAL A 275 -7.78 -33.96 13.88
CA VAL A 275 -8.11 -33.95 15.32
C VAL A 275 -8.77 -32.63 15.74
N TYR A 276 -8.28 -31.52 15.19
CA TYR A 276 -8.86 -30.20 15.44
C TYR A 276 -10.19 -30.02 14.70
N LEU A 277 -10.32 -30.61 13.50
CA LEU A 277 -11.61 -30.67 12.79
C LEU A 277 -12.65 -31.43 13.61
N LEU A 278 -12.29 -32.57 14.19
CA LEU A 278 -13.18 -33.36 15.04
C LEU A 278 -13.68 -32.53 16.23
N ARG A 279 -12.75 -31.94 17.02
CA ARG A 279 -13.08 -31.06 18.15
C ARG A 279 -13.94 -29.87 17.74
N PHE A 280 -13.66 -29.27 16.58
CA PHE A 280 -14.45 -28.17 16.03
C PHE A 280 -15.89 -28.60 15.73
N LEU A 281 -16.08 -29.69 14.99
CA LEU A 281 -17.40 -30.19 14.60
C LEU A 281 -18.21 -30.66 15.81
N GLU A 282 -17.58 -31.31 16.79
CA GLU A 282 -18.20 -31.67 18.08
C GLU A 282 -18.75 -30.44 18.80
N LEU A 283 -17.99 -29.35 18.86
CA LEU A 283 -18.41 -28.11 19.52
C LEU A 283 -19.52 -27.40 18.74
N VAL A 284 -19.46 -27.41 17.42
CA VAL A 284 -20.51 -26.86 16.53
C VAL A 284 -21.83 -27.58 16.76
N VAL A 285 -21.81 -28.93 16.75
CA VAL A 285 -22.98 -29.77 16.98
C VAL A 285 -23.50 -29.64 18.42
N GLY A 286 -22.61 -29.73 19.41
CA GLY A 286 -22.97 -29.66 20.83
C GLY A 286 -23.59 -28.33 21.24
N LYS A 287 -23.13 -27.21 20.66
CA LYS A 287 -23.71 -25.88 20.90
C LYS A 287 -24.98 -25.61 20.08
N GLY A 288 -25.44 -26.56 19.28
CA GLY A 288 -26.62 -26.38 18.41
C GLY A 288 -26.42 -25.29 17.37
N LEU A 289 -25.17 -24.96 17.04
CA LEU A 289 -24.85 -24.01 15.96
C LEU A 289 -25.13 -24.61 14.58
N SER A 290 -25.47 -25.89 14.55
CA SER A 290 -26.03 -26.59 13.42
C SER A 290 -27.46 -26.14 13.03
N GLY A 291 -28.01 -25.08 13.64
CA GLY A 291 -29.42 -24.69 13.51
C GLY A 291 -29.88 -24.39 12.07
N ASP A 292 -31.04 -24.95 11.70
CA ASP A 292 -31.84 -24.94 10.44
C ASP A 292 -31.13 -25.09 9.08
N LYS A 293 -29.85 -24.76 8.99
CA LYS A 293 -29.02 -24.77 7.79
C LYS A 293 -27.67 -25.48 7.98
N ALA A 294 -27.48 -26.30 9.04
CA ALA A 294 -26.37 -27.25 9.00
C ALA A 294 -26.58 -28.15 7.80
N GLN A 295 -25.80 -27.88 6.77
CA GLN A 295 -25.79 -28.70 5.59
C GLN A 295 -25.40 -30.12 6.01
N PRO A 296 -25.95 -31.15 5.34
CA PRO A 296 -25.57 -32.53 5.57
C PRO A 296 -24.05 -32.77 5.63
N SER A 297 -23.25 -31.91 4.98
CA SER A 297 -21.79 -31.93 5.04
C SER A 297 -21.20 -31.92 6.45
N ILE A 298 -21.72 -31.14 7.41
CA ILE A 298 -21.18 -31.07 8.77
C ILE A 298 -21.35 -32.42 9.48
N TRP A 299 -22.57 -32.97 9.41
CA TRP A 299 -22.91 -34.24 10.03
C TRP A 299 -22.21 -35.42 9.35
N ASN A 300 -22.17 -35.43 8.01
CA ASN A 300 -21.49 -36.45 7.23
C ASN A 300 -19.99 -36.45 7.53
N THR A 301 -19.34 -35.28 7.56
CA THR A 301 -17.90 -35.16 7.87
C THR A 301 -17.61 -35.62 9.30
N LEU A 302 -18.46 -35.26 10.27
CA LEU A 302 -18.27 -35.71 11.66
C LEU A 302 -18.40 -37.23 11.79
N LEU A 303 -19.39 -37.83 11.13
CA LEU A 303 -19.56 -39.28 11.09
C LEU A 303 -18.39 -39.97 10.37
N GLU A 304 -17.89 -39.38 9.28
CA GLU A 304 -16.71 -39.86 8.57
C GLU A 304 -15.47 -39.86 9.48
N LEU A 305 -15.24 -38.79 10.25
CA LEU A 305 -14.10 -38.70 11.19
C LEU A 305 -14.19 -39.70 12.35
N TYR A 306 -15.39 -39.95 12.88
CA TYR A 306 -15.59 -40.98 13.91
C TYR A 306 -15.36 -42.39 13.38
N LEU A 307 -15.85 -42.67 12.17
CA LEU A 307 -15.77 -44.00 11.56
C LEU A 307 -14.45 -44.24 10.82
N ALA A 308 -13.64 -43.21 10.61
CA ALA A 308 -12.31 -43.33 10.03
C ALA A 308 -11.36 -44.08 10.98
N THR A 309 -10.76 -45.14 10.43
CA THR A 309 -9.91 -46.10 11.13
C THR A 309 -8.44 -45.67 11.22
N ASP A 310 -8.04 -44.66 10.43
CA ASP A 310 -6.64 -44.34 10.12
C ASP A 310 -6.37 -42.82 10.03
N VAL A 311 -7.15 -42.00 10.76
CA VAL A 311 -7.16 -40.52 10.69
C VAL A 311 -5.76 -39.86 10.80
N LEU A 312 -4.77 -40.54 11.37
CA LEU A 312 -3.38 -40.07 11.50
C LEU A 312 -2.32 -41.13 11.14
N GLY A 313 -2.68 -42.18 10.39
CA GLY A 313 -1.75 -43.21 9.95
C GLY A 313 -1.42 -44.32 10.96
N ASP A 314 -1.77 -44.13 12.24
CA ASP A 314 -1.70 -45.17 13.26
C ASP A 314 -3.10 -45.75 13.57
N PRO A 315 -3.24 -47.07 13.77
CA PRO A 315 -4.50 -47.66 14.19
C PRO A 315 -4.91 -47.10 15.56
N LYS A 316 -6.12 -46.54 15.64
CA LYS A 316 -6.69 -46.07 16.91
C LYS A 316 -6.78 -47.23 17.91
N PRO A 317 -6.47 -47.03 19.20
CA PRO A 317 -6.73 -48.02 20.23
C PRO A 317 -8.20 -48.45 20.24
N GLU A 318 -8.49 -49.72 20.54
CA GLU A 318 -9.86 -50.26 20.52
C GLU A 318 -10.82 -49.46 21.42
N ALA A 319 -10.32 -48.95 22.55
CA ALA A 319 -11.11 -48.10 23.45
C ALA A 319 -11.55 -46.77 22.80
N GLU A 320 -10.68 -46.16 21.99
CA GLU A 320 -10.97 -44.92 21.26
C GLU A 320 -11.93 -45.20 20.10
N LEU A 321 -11.74 -46.31 19.39
CA LEU A 321 -12.65 -46.75 18.33
C LEU A 321 -14.06 -47.00 18.88
N GLN A 322 -14.17 -47.64 20.05
CA GLN A 322 -15.45 -47.88 20.70
C GLN A 322 -16.11 -46.57 21.17
N ALA A 323 -15.33 -45.62 21.68
CA ALA A 323 -15.82 -44.29 22.05
C ALA A 323 -16.38 -43.54 20.83
N HIS A 324 -15.64 -43.54 19.71
CA HIS A 324 -16.09 -42.94 18.45
C HIS A 324 -17.34 -43.62 17.88
N ARG A 325 -17.44 -44.95 17.92
CA ARG A 325 -18.66 -45.67 17.53
C ARG A 325 -19.86 -45.30 18.40
N THR A 326 -19.63 -45.15 19.70
CA THR A 326 -20.67 -44.70 20.65
C THR A 326 -21.14 -43.29 20.30
N ALA A 327 -20.22 -42.36 20.03
CA ALA A 327 -20.55 -41.00 19.61
C ALA A 327 -21.26 -40.96 18.25
N ALA A 328 -20.83 -41.77 17.27
CA ALA A 328 -21.52 -41.93 16.00
C ALA A 328 -22.96 -42.42 16.17
N MET A 329 -23.20 -43.42 17.03
CA MET A 329 -24.56 -43.87 17.37
C MET A 329 -25.42 -42.75 17.99
N GLN A 330 -24.83 -41.88 18.82
CA GLN A 330 -25.56 -40.74 19.39
C GLN A 330 -25.99 -39.76 18.30
N ILE A 331 -25.14 -39.51 17.30
CA ILE A 331 -25.49 -38.67 16.15
C ILE A 331 -26.60 -39.30 15.31
N LEU A 332 -26.52 -40.60 14.98
CA LEU A 332 -27.56 -41.27 14.19
C LEU A 332 -28.95 -41.17 14.85
N LYS A 333 -28.97 -41.24 16.19
CA LYS A 333 -30.18 -41.14 16.99
C LYS A 333 -30.64 -39.70 17.24
N ASP A 334 -29.81 -38.68 16.99
CA ASP A 334 -30.19 -37.29 17.21
C ASP A 334 -31.25 -36.86 16.18
N PRO A 335 -32.47 -36.46 16.62
CA PRO A 335 -33.53 -36.04 15.71
C PRO A 335 -33.21 -34.75 14.93
N ARG A 336 -32.22 -33.98 15.38
CA ARG A 336 -31.76 -32.74 14.73
C ARG A 336 -30.72 -33.00 13.63
N ALA A 337 -30.17 -34.22 13.57
CA ALA A 337 -29.09 -34.53 12.64
C ALA A 337 -29.62 -34.63 11.20
N GLN A 338 -29.04 -33.82 10.30
CA GLN A 338 -29.44 -33.74 8.89
C GLN A 338 -28.41 -34.43 7.99
N TYR A 339 -27.99 -35.65 8.31
CA TYR A 339 -27.03 -36.40 7.49
C TYR A 339 -27.69 -37.07 6.27
N ASP A 340 -26.89 -37.37 5.25
CA ASP A 340 -27.31 -38.14 4.08
C ASP A 340 -27.31 -39.64 4.42
N ALA A 341 -28.50 -40.23 4.61
CA ALA A 341 -28.63 -41.62 5.07
C ALA A 341 -27.99 -42.65 4.11
N PRO A 342 -28.16 -42.58 2.77
CA PRO A 342 -27.42 -43.42 1.83
C PRO A 342 -25.89 -43.30 1.94
N HIS A 343 -25.36 -42.08 2.04
CA HIS A 343 -23.92 -41.85 2.18
C HIS A 343 -23.39 -42.42 3.50
N VAL A 344 -24.08 -42.16 4.62
CA VAL A 344 -23.68 -42.67 5.93
C VAL A 344 -23.80 -44.19 5.99
N LEU A 345 -24.77 -44.81 5.32
CA LEU A 345 -24.87 -46.27 5.21
C LEU A 345 -23.59 -46.86 4.58
N LEU A 346 -23.10 -46.25 3.50
CA LEU A 346 -21.86 -46.67 2.85
C LEU A 346 -20.65 -46.54 3.80
N LEU A 347 -20.58 -45.46 4.58
CA LEU A 347 -19.54 -45.27 5.60
C LEU A 347 -19.60 -46.34 6.70
N CYS A 348 -20.79 -46.66 7.20
CA CYS A 348 -21.00 -47.72 8.19
C CYS A 348 -20.55 -49.09 7.66
N GLN A 349 -20.89 -49.41 6.40
CA GLN A 349 -20.48 -50.66 5.77
C GLN A 349 -18.96 -50.75 5.57
N LYS A 350 -18.33 -49.66 5.09
CA LYS A 350 -16.87 -49.57 4.88
C LYS A 350 -16.08 -49.73 6.19
N SER A 351 -16.62 -49.23 7.30
CA SER A 351 -16.00 -49.26 8.63
C SER A 351 -16.41 -50.46 9.51
N ALA A 352 -17.15 -51.42 8.95
CA ALA A 352 -17.72 -52.57 9.68
C ALA A 352 -18.52 -52.18 10.93
N PHE A 353 -19.25 -51.06 10.87
CA PHE A 353 -20.08 -50.54 11.94
C PHE A 353 -21.52 -51.08 11.85
N TYR A 354 -21.69 -52.35 12.22
CA TYR A 354 -22.94 -53.09 12.05
C TYR A 354 -24.14 -52.49 12.80
N GLU A 355 -23.94 -51.95 14.00
CA GLU A 355 -25.00 -51.31 14.78
C GLU A 355 -25.58 -50.09 14.06
N GLY A 356 -24.72 -49.26 13.47
CA GLY A 356 -25.14 -48.11 12.66
C GLY A 356 -25.85 -48.54 11.37
N THR A 357 -25.36 -49.60 10.71
CA THR A 357 -26.01 -50.18 9.52
C THR A 357 -27.43 -50.64 9.83
N ALA A 358 -27.63 -51.41 10.91
CA ALA A 358 -28.94 -51.89 11.31
C ALA A 358 -29.90 -50.72 11.61
N PHE A 359 -29.44 -49.73 12.39
CA PHE A 359 -30.26 -48.56 12.73
C PHE A 359 -30.74 -47.79 11.49
N LEU A 360 -29.87 -47.58 10.50
CA LEU A 360 -30.23 -46.84 9.29
C LEU A 360 -31.31 -47.56 8.47
N TYR A 361 -31.23 -48.89 8.33
CA TYR A 361 -32.26 -49.68 7.64
C TYR A 361 -33.60 -49.69 8.36
N GLU A 362 -33.60 -49.60 9.69
CA GLU A 362 -34.84 -49.67 10.47
C GLU A 362 -35.56 -48.31 10.58
N HIS A 363 -34.83 -47.19 10.56
CA HIS A 363 -35.37 -45.89 10.98
C HIS A 363 -35.18 -44.73 10.00
N ARG A 364 -34.37 -44.88 8.94
CA ARG A 364 -33.94 -43.75 8.08
C ARG A 364 -33.96 -44.03 6.57
N LEU A 365 -33.98 -45.30 6.17
CA LEU A 365 -34.10 -45.78 4.78
C LEU A 365 -35.38 -46.61 4.67
#